data_AF-X1NZG5-F1
#
_entry.id   AF-X1NZG5-F1
#
_cell.length_a   1.000
_cell.length_b   1.000
_cell.length_c   1.000
_cell.angle_alpha   90.00
_cell.angle_beta   90.00
_cell.angle_gamma   90.00
#
_symmetry.space_group_name_H-M   'P 1'
#
loop_
_entity.id
_entity.type
_entity.pdbx_description
1 polymer ?
#
loop_
_entity_poly.entity_id
_entity_poly.type
_entity_poly.pdbx_seq_one_letter_code
_entity_poly.pdbx_strand_id
1 'polypeptide(L)' 'MCKEILDLIAWALWFILPAYVANATPVVLGGGKPIDSGKKFTDGRPIFGAGKTWRGFVSGIATGTMV' A
#
# COMPACT_ATOMS: atom_id res chain seq x y z
N MET A 1 -3.80 -33.68 4.09
CA MET A 1 -4.83 -32.83 3.43
C MET A 1 -5.23 -31.59 4.25
N CYS A 2 -6.02 -31.66 5.34
CA CYS A 2 -6.43 -30.43 6.07
C CYS A 2 -5.27 -29.66 6.71
N LYS A 3 -4.27 -30.33 7.28
CA LYS A 3 -3.07 -29.67 7.83
C LYS A 3 -2.24 -28.97 6.75
N GLU A 4 -2.01 -29.64 5.62
CA GLU A 4 -1.25 -29.07 4.49
C GLU A 4 -1.93 -27.82 3.92
N ILE A 5 -3.26 -27.82 3.82
CA ILE A 5 -4.02 -26.64 3.40
C ILE A 5 -3.87 -25.50 4.42
N LEU A 6 -3.94 -25.80 5.72
CA LEU A 6 -3.77 -24.80 6.76
C LEU A 6 -2.35 -24.20 6.74
N ASP A 7 -1.33 -25.03 6.57
CA ASP A 7 0.06 -24.60 6.48
C ASP A 7 0.27 -23.73 5.23
N LEU A 8 -0.32 -24.10 4.10
CA LEU A 8 -0.28 -23.30 2.87
C LEU A 8 -0.91 -21.91 3.08
N ILE A 9 -2.09 -21.86 3.71
CA ILE A 9 -2.78 -20.59 3.99
C ILE A 9 -1.93 -19.73 4.94
N ALA A 10 -1.35 -20.31 5.98
CA ALA A 10 -0.49 -19.60 6.92
C ALA A 10 0.73 -19.00 6.21
N TRP A 11 1.41 -19.77 5.35
CA TRP A 11 2.54 -19.28 4.56
C TRP A 11 2.14 -18.19 3.56
N ALA A 12 1.01 -18.33 2.88
CA ALA A 12 0.53 -17.33 1.94
C ALA A 12 0.20 -16.00 2.65
N LEU A 13 -0.45 -16.08 3.82
CA LEU A 13 -0.75 -14.91 4.65
C LEU A 13 0.52 -14.26 5.17
N TRP A 14 1.48 -15.04 5.67
CA TRP A 14 2.78 -14.54 6.12
C TRP A 14 3.54 -13.84 4.99
N PHE A 15 3.54 -14.44 3.79
CA PHE A 15 4.21 -13.90 2.61
C PHE A 15 3.63 -12.55 2.14
N ILE A 16 2.30 -12.40 2.15
CA ILE A 16 1.63 -11.16 1.69
C ILE A 16 1.53 -10.09 2.77
N LEU A 17 1.76 -10.43 4.04
CA LEU A 17 1.57 -9.55 5.19
C LEU A 17 2.30 -8.19 5.05
N PRO A 18 3.59 -8.13 4.63
CA PRO A 18 4.28 -6.86 4.43
C PRO A 18 3.56 -5.92 3.45
N ALA A 19 2.99 -6.47 2.36
CA ALA A 19 2.28 -5.70 1.35
C ALA A 19 0.93 -5.17 1.88
N TYR A 20 0.23 -5.94 2.70
CA TYR A 20 -1.00 -5.49 3.35
C TYR A 20 -0.74 -4.38 4.36
N VAL A 21 0.33 -4.47 5.15
CA VAL A 21 0.72 -3.41 6.07
C VAL A 21 1.11 -2.14 5.31
N ALA A 22 1.90 -2.26 4.24
CA ALA A 22 2.27 -1.13 3.38
C ALA A 22 1.04 -0.41 2.78
N ASN A 23 0.00 -1.17 2.39
CA ASN A 23 -1.23 -0.63 1.80
C ASN A 23 -2.13 0.07 2.84
N ALA A 24 -2.28 -0.51 4.03
CA ALA A 24 -3.12 0.07 5.09
C ALA A 24 -2.48 1.32 5.72
N THR A 25 -1.16 1.41 5.76
CA THR A 25 -0.42 2.48 6.44
C THR A 25 -0.80 3.90 5.98
N PRO A 26 -0.89 4.21 4.67
CA PRO A 26 -1.34 5.52 4.19
C PRO A 26 -2.70 5.99 4.71
N VAL A 27 -3.58 5.08 5.13
CA VAL A 27 -4.90 5.45 5.71
C VAL A 27 -4.74 6.18 7.04
N VAL A 28 -3.72 5.82 7.83
CA VAL A 28 -3.46 6.40 9.16
C VAL A 28 -2.37 7.48 9.08
N LEU A 29 -1.29 7.22 8.35
CA LEU A 29 -0.08 8.06 8.33
C LEU A 29 0.08 8.93 7.07
N GLY A 30 -0.80 8.76 6.08
CA GLY A 30 -0.74 9.47 4.81
C GLY A 30 -1.21 10.93 4.86
N GLY A 31 -1.68 11.43 3.73
CA GLY A 31 -2.07 12.83 3.53
C GLY A 31 -0.91 13.74 3.13
N GLY A 32 -1.17 15.05 3.05
CA GLY A 32 -0.19 16.04 2.57
C GLY A 32 -0.12 16.12 1.04
N LYS A 33 1.06 16.46 0.51
CA LYS A 33 1.24 16.75 -0.92
C LYS A 33 0.97 15.51 -1.80
N PRO A 34 0.04 15.58 -2.75
CA PRO A 34 -0.16 14.52 -3.75
C PRO A 34 1.10 14.30 -4.59
N ILE A 35 1.38 13.05 -4.92
CA ILE A 35 2.55 12.64 -5.71
C ILE A 35 2.51 13.28 -7.10
N ASP A 36 1.34 13.30 -7.73
CA ASP A 36 1.13 13.90 -9.04
C ASP A 36 1.12 15.45 -9.02
N SER A 37 1.15 16.09 -7.84
CA SER A 37 1.02 17.54 -7.68
C SER A 37 -0.20 18.14 -8.40
N GLY A 38 -1.29 17.38 -8.54
CA GLY A 38 -2.51 17.81 -9.24
C GLY A 38 -2.44 17.74 -10.76
N LYS A 39 -1.37 17.15 -11.33
CA LYS A 39 -1.26 16.94 -12.77
C LYS A 39 -2.37 16.00 -13.27
N LYS A 40 -2.85 16.31 -14.46
CA LYS A 40 -3.87 15.51 -15.18
C LYS A 40 -3.21 14.72 -16.29
N PHE A 41 -3.77 13.55 -16.59
CA PHE A 41 -3.44 12.74 -17.75
C PHE A 41 -4.14 13.30 -19.00
N THR A 42 -3.86 12.73 -20.17
CA THR A 42 -4.39 13.23 -21.47
C THR A 42 -5.92 13.16 -21.57
N ASP A 43 -6.56 12.33 -20.75
CA ASP A 43 -8.01 12.21 -20.62
C ASP A 43 -8.63 13.24 -19.64
N GLY A 44 -7.83 14.14 -19.08
CA GLY A 44 -8.26 15.16 -18.13
C GLY A 44 -8.44 14.68 -16.69
N ARG A 45 -8.19 13.41 -16.38
CA ARG A 45 -8.28 12.84 -15.02
C ARG A 45 -6.96 12.99 -14.26
N PRO A 46 -6.95 13.04 -12.91
CA PRO A 46 -5.71 13.03 -12.14
C PRO A 46 -4.85 11.80 -12.46
N ILE A 47 -3.52 11.96 -12.54
CA ILE A 47 -2.61 10.83 -12.82
C ILE A 47 -2.68 9.78 -11.72
N PHE A 48 -2.65 10.20 -10.45
CA PHE A 48 -2.74 9.30 -9.29
C PHE A 48 -3.90 9.65 -8.36
N GLY A 49 -4.29 10.92 -8.31
CA GLY A 49 -5.36 11.42 -7.45
C GLY A 49 -4.87 11.88 -6.08
N ALA A 50 -5.70 12.70 -5.42
CA ALA A 50 -5.33 13.41 -4.19
C ALA A 50 -4.92 12.49 -3.02
N GLY A 51 -5.43 11.25 -2.99
CA GLY A 51 -5.11 10.27 -1.94
C GLY A 51 -3.72 9.65 -2.05
N LYS A 52 -3.04 9.75 -3.20
CA LYS A 52 -1.71 9.20 -3.41
C LYS A 52 -0.67 10.26 -3.06
N THR A 53 -0.20 10.23 -1.82
CA THR A 53 0.64 11.28 -1.22
C THR A 53 2.05 10.78 -0.94
N TRP A 54 3.03 11.68 -0.95
CA TRP A 54 4.43 11.33 -0.66
C TRP A 54 4.61 10.78 0.76
N ARG A 55 3.92 11.37 1.76
CA ARG A 55 3.93 10.87 3.14
C ARG A 55 3.35 9.46 3.23
N GLY A 56 2.23 9.20 2.55
CA GLY A 56 1.64 7.87 2.48
C GLY A 56 2.60 6.85 1.85
N PHE A 57 3.22 7.20 0.73
CA PHE A 57 4.16 6.32 0.04
C PHE A 57 5.38 5.95 0.90
N VAL A 58 6.04 6.95 1.50
CA VAL A 58 7.23 6.73 2.33
C VAL A 58 6.89 5.95 3.60
N SER A 59 5.79 6.30 4.28
CA SER A 59 5.35 5.57 5.48
C SER A 59 4.98 4.13 5.14
N GLY A 60 4.29 3.88 4.02
CA GLY A 60 3.95 2.52 3.58
C GLY A 60 5.18 1.67 3.24
N ILE A 61 6.20 2.24 2.60
CA ILE A 61 7.48 1.54 2.37
C ILE A 61 8.14 1.19 3.70
N ALA A 62 8.23 2.15 4.62
CA ALA A 62 8.89 1.96 5.90
C ALA A 62 8.20 0.88 6.74
N THR A 63 6.88 0.96 6.91
CA THR A 63 6.13 -0.01 7.73
C THR A 63 6.06 -1.37 7.08
N GLY A 64 5.86 -1.45 5.76
CA GLY A 64 5.88 -2.73 5.04
C GLY A 64 7.22 -3.43 5.14
N THR A 65 8.34 -2.69 5.12
CA THR A 65 9.69 -3.26 5.23
C THR A 65 10.03 -3.73 6.64
N MET A 66 9.37 -3.20 7.66
CA MET A 66 9.57 -3.58 9.07
C MET A 66 8.81 -4.84 9.49
N VAL A 67 7.96 -5.36 8.61
CA VAL A 67 7.16 -6.58 8.80
C VAL A 67 7.84 -7.75 8.11
#